data_AF-A0A411JZ61-F1
#
_entry.id   AF-A0A411JZ61-F1
#
_cell.length_a   1.000
_cell.length_b   1.000
_cell.length_c   1.000
_cell.angle_alpha   90.00
_cell.angle_beta   90.00
_cell.angle_gamma   90.00
#
_symmetry.space_group_name_H-M   'P 1'
#
loop_
_entity.id
_entity.type
_entity.pdbx_description
1 polymer ?
#
loop_
_entity_poly.entity_id
_entity_poly.type
_entity_poly.pdbx_seq_one_letter_code
_entity_poly.pdbx_strand_id
1 'polypeptide(L)'
;MGIFKKSKQEENDELNELNRRRGVYALGQYIPMSAHKARRVIDQIRGRSYEETLMILELMPYRACYPIFKLIYSAAANASHNKGSNKADLMIYRAEVNKGTTMKKLKPQARGRSYLIKRPTCHITIVLKDTYFLEEFRKNIDAYSKKERRQVLAAANSLRKFDELVVRLLIKGEMKLY
;
A
#
# COMPACT_ATOMS: atom_id res chain seq x y z
N MET A 1 -37.95 -4.78 -19.76
CA MET A 1 -37.11 -5.33 -18.67
C MET A 1 -36.55 -4.15 -17.90
N GLY A 2 -37.20 -3.75 -16.81
CA GLY A 2 -36.84 -2.52 -16.08
C GLY A 2 -35.48 -2.65 -15.43
N ILE A 3 -34.65 -1.61 -15.55
CA ILE A 3 -33.39 -1.49 -14.82
C ILE A 3 -33.77 -1.32 -13.35
N PHE A 4 -33.72 -2.40 -12.57
CA PHE A 4 -33.85 -2.33 -11.12
C PHE A 4 -32.73 -1.44 -10.57
N LYS A 5 -33.08 -0.24 -10.08
CA LYS A 5 -32.14 0.57 -9.30
C LYS A 5 -31.94 -0.12 -7.95
N LYS A 6 -30.68 -0.36 -7.58
CA LYS A 6 -30.31 -0.87 -6.26
C LYS A 6 -30.90 0.03 -5.17
N SER A 7 -31.29 -0.56 -4.05
CA SER A 7 -31.70 0.22 -2.89
C SER A 7 -30.50 1.01 -2.32
N LYS A 8 -30.75 2.17 -1.72
CA LYS A 8 -29.69 2.98 -1.07
C LYS A 8 -28.89 2.20 -0.01
N GLN A 9 -29.51 1.19 0.60
CA GLN A 9 -28.87 0.29 1.57
C GLN A 9 -27.84 -0.61 0.88
N GLU A 10 -28.22 -1.29 -0.21
CA GLU A 10 -27.33 -2.17 -0.98
C GLU A 10 -26.15 -1.40 -1.61
N GLU A 11 -26.37 -0.17 -2.07
CA GLU A 11 -25.26 0.68 -2.57
C GLU A 11 -24.25 1.04 -1.46
N ASN A 12 -24.73 1.30 -0.23
CA ASN A 12 -23.87 1.62 0.91
C ASN A 12 -23.09 0.40 1.42
N ASP A 13 -23.70 -0.79 1.40
CA ASP A 13 -23.04 -2.04 1.78
C ASP A 13 -21.95 -2.42 0.76
N GLU A 14 -22.21 -2.24 -0.54
CA GLU A 14 -21.19 -2.41 -1.59
C GLU A 14 -20.04 -1.40 -1.48
N LEU A 15 -20.33 -0.15 -1.13
CA LEU A 15 -19.33 0.89 -0.86
C LEU A 15 -18.46 0.53 0.35
N ASN A 16 -19.05 -0.03 1.42
CA ASN A 16 -18.33 -0.50 2.59
C ASN A 16 -17.47 -1.74 2.30
N GLU A 17 -17.96 -2.68 1.52
CA GLU A 17 -17.23 -3.88 1.09
C GLU A 17 -16.03 -3.49 0.19
N LEU A 18 -16.24 -2.55 -0.74
CA LEU A 18 -15.16 -1.95 -1.53
C LEU A 18 -14.15 -1.20 -0.67
N ASN A 19 -14.59 -0.47 0.36
CA ASN A 19 -13.69 0.23 1.28
C ASN A 19 -12.93 -0.73 2.20
N ARG A 20 -13.50 -1.89 2.56
CA ARG A 20 -12.78 -2.98 3.23
C ARG A 20 -11.69 -3.57 2.33
N ARG A 21 -12.01 -3.88 1.07
CA ARG A 21 -11.04 -4.35 0.05
C ARG A 21 -9.97 -3.31 -0.29
N ARG A 22 -10.33 -2.02 -0.30
CA ARG A 22 -9.39 -0.91 -0.52
C ARG A 22 -8.51 -0.77 0.71
N GLY A 23 -7.24 -1.13 0.63
CA GLY A 23 -6.29 -0.95 1.74
C GLY A 23 -6.35 0.45 2.38
N VAL A 24 -5.82 0.56 3.60
CA VAL A 24 -5.78 1.82 4.33
C VAL A 24 -4.74 2.72 3.71
N TYR A 25 -5.16 3.90 3.27
CA TYR A 25 -4.29 4.88 2.63
C TYR A 25 -3.77 5.89 3.66
N ALA A 26 -2.52 6.29 3.50
CA ALA A 26 -1.92 7.40 4.22
C ALA A 26 -1.14 8.28 3.24
N LEU A 27 -1.35 9.59 3.36
CA LEU A 27 -0.78 10.59 2.47
C LEU A 27 0.03 11.61 3.28
N GLY A 28 1.34 11.65 3.04
CA GLY A 28 2.22 12.69 3.55
C GLY A 28 2.43 13.76 2.49
N GLN A 29 1.91 14.97 2.70
CA GLN A 29 2.03 16.07 1.74
C GLN A 29 3.12 17.08 2.12
N TYR A 30 3.72 17.71 1.11
CA TYR A 30 4.68 18.81 1.24
C TYR A 30 5.90 18.49 2.13
N ILE A 31 6.37 17.24 2.09
CA ILE A 31 7.52 16.84 2.89
C ILE A 31 8.78 17.53 2.31
N PRO A 32 9.56 18.27 3.11
CA PRO A 32 10.68 19.10 2.65
C PRO A 32 11.92 18.27 2.33
N MET A 33 11.81 17.39 1.34
CA MET A 33 12.89 16.52 0.88
C MET A 33 12.78 16.25 -0.62
N SER A 34 13.92 15.86 -1.21
CA SER A 34 13.93 15.40 -2.61
C SER A 34 13.26 14.04 -2.73
N ALA A 35 12.40 13.88 -3.74
CA ALA A 35 11.72 12.62 -4.04
C ALA A 35 12.71 11.46 -4.20
N HIS A 36 13.90 11.68 -4.79
CA HIS A 36 14.92 10.64 -4.94
C HIS A 36 15.45 10.11 -3.61
N LYS A 37 15.60 10.98 -2.60
CA LYS A 37 16.06 10.58 -1.26
C LYS A 37 14.98 9.77 -0.53
N ALA A 38 13.71 10.13 -0.70
CA ALA A 38 12.59 9.37 -0.16
C ALA A 38 12.42 8.01 -0.87
N ARG A 39 12.54 7.96 -2.20
CA ARG A 39 12.45 6.71 -2.99
C ARG A 39 13.45 5.67 -2.54
N ARG A 40 14.70 6.08 -2.27
CA ARG A 40 15.75 5.19 -1.73
C ARG A 40 15.28 4.38 -0.53
N VAL A 41 14.51 5.00 0.37
CA VAL A 41 13.98 4.33 1.58
C VAL A 41 12.71 3.57 1.25
N ILE A 42 11.78 4.18 0.51
CA ILE A 42 10.50 3.57 0.13
C ILE A 42 10.68 2.25 -0.64
N ASP A 43 11.69 2.17 -1.52
CA ASP A 43 11.95 0.97 -2.29
C ASP A 43 12.40 -0.22 -1.40
N GLN A 44 12.95 0.05 -0.21
CA GLN A 44 13.40 -1.00 0.71
C GLN A 44 12.26 -1.62 1.53
N ILE A 45 11.21 -0.84 1.79
CA ILE A 45 10.08 -1.22 2.65
C ILE A 45 8.86 -1.72 1.86
N ARG A 46 8.89 -1.61 0.53
CA ARG A 46 7.79 -2.05 -0.33
C ARG A 46 7.61 -3.57 -0.23
N GLY A 47 6.40 -4.02 0.11
CA GLY A 47 6.07 -5.44 0.23
C GLY A 47 6.50 -6.10 1.55
N ARG A 48 6.98 -5.33 2.53
CA ARG A 48 7.33 -5.84 3.86
C ARG A 48 6.18 -5.73 4.86
N SER A 49 6.26 -6.51 5.93
CA SER A 49 5.34 -6.39 7.05
C SER A 49 5.54 -5.05 7.78
N TYR A 50 4.51 -4.63 8.52
CA TYR A 50 4.55 -3.42 9.32
C TYR A 50 5.67 -3.46 10.36
N GLU A 51 5.82 -4.57 11.09
CA GLU A 51 6.83 -4.75 12.14
C GLU A 51 8.26 -4.68 11.58
N GLU A 52 8.55 -5.44 10.52
CA GLU A 52 9.84 -5.39 9.84
C GLU A 52 10.18 -3.98 9.37
N THR A 53 9.16 -3.27 8.85
CA THR A 53 9.36 -1.92 8.34
C THR A 53 9.75 -0.94 9.45
N LEU A 54 9.14 -1.03 10.64
CA LEU A 54 9.51 -0.18 11.77
C LEU A 54 10.98 -0.40 12.16
N MET A 55 11.39 -1.66 12.31
CA MET A 55 12.77 -2.01 12.65
C MET A 55 13.77 -1.48 11.62
N ILE A 56 13.46 -1.67 10.34
CA ILE A 56 14.30 -1.19 9.24
C ILE A 56 14.43 0.34 9.27
N LEU A 57 13.33 1.05 9.45
CA LEU A 57 13.33 2.51 9.44
C LEU A 57 14.05 3.12 10.64
N GLU A 58 14.00 2.47 11.80
CA GLU A 58 14.72 2.90 13.01
C GLU A 58 16.24 2.75 12.87
N LEU A 59 16.70 1.68 12.21
CA LEU A 59 18.14 1.39 12.09
C LEU A 59 18.81 2.03 10.87
N MET A 60 18.03 2.48 9.88
CA MET A 60 18.59 3.09 8.67
C MET A 60 19.24 4.46 8.94
N PRO A 61 20.41 4.75 8.32
CA PRO A 61 21.14 6.00 8.55
C PRO A 61 20.53 7.23 7.84
N TYR A 62 19.41 7.08 7.15
CA TYR A 62 18.87 8.15 6.30
C TYR A 62 17.90 9.04 7.08
N ARG A 63 18.09 10.37 6.98
CA ARG A 63 17.10 11.36 7.50
C ARG A 63 15.69 11.19 6.92
N ALA A 64 15.59 10.58 5.74
CA ALA A 64 14.33 10.25 5.08
C ALA A 64 13.45 9.28 5.88
N CYS A 65 14.04 8.49 6.77
CA CYS A 65 13.31 7.47 7.52
C CYS A 65 12.33 8.08 8.51
N TYR A 66 12.70 9.16 9.20
CA TYR A 66 11.84 9.81 10.20
C TYR A 66 10.44 10.22 9.69
N PRO A 67 10.31 10.99 8.58
CA PRO A 67 8.97 11.34 8.07
C PRO A 67 8.20 10.12 7.55
N ILE A 68 8.89 9.12 7.01
CA ILE A 68 8.26 7.87 6.51
C ILE A 68 7.75 7.04 7.69
N PHE A 69 8.53 6.90 8.74
CA PHE A 69 8.18 6.22 9.99
C PHE A 69 6.91 6.80 10.59
N LYS A 70 6.85 8.13 10.75
CA LYS A 70 5.66 8.81 11.28
C LYS A 70 4.42 8.56 10.41
N LEU A 71 4.59 8.53 9.09
CA LEU A 71 3.49 8.27 8.15
C LEU A 71 2.97 6.83 8.28
N ILE A 72 3.85 5.85 8.38
CA ILE A 72 3.50 4.43 8.51
C ILE A 72 2.85 4.15 9.87
N TYR A 73 3.38 4.72 10.94
CA TYR A 73 2.80 4.63 12.27
C TYR A 73 1.36 5.19 12.29
N SER A 74 1.14 6.35 11.67
CA SER A 74 -0.19 6.93 11.50
C SER A 74 -1.11 6.06 10.63
N ALA A 75 -0.58 5.46 9.56
CA ALA A 75 -1.34 4.57 8.70
C ALA A 75 -1.84 3.33 9.45
N ALA A 76 -0.99 2.71 10.28
CA ALA A 76 -1.36 1.57 11.09
C ALA A 76 -2.36 1.93 12.20
N ALA A 77 -2.23 3.11 12.81
CA ALA A 77 -3.22 3.61 13.76
C ALA A 77 -4.60 3.79 13.09
N ASN A 78 -4.63 4.36 11.88
CA ASN A 78 -5.86 4.51 11.10
C ASN A 78 -6.46 3.15 10.71
N ALA A 79 -5.61 2.15 10.41
CA ALA A 79 -6.07 0.80 10.09
C ALA A 79 -6.73 0.14 11.29
N SER A 80 -6.10 0.21 12.46
CA SER A 80 -6.65 -0.34 13.69
C SER A 80 -7.96 0.35 14.09
N HIS A 81 -8.01 1.68 14.06
CA HIS A 81 -9.19 2.43 14.49
C HIS A 81 -10.36 2.34 13.50
N ASN A 82 -10.11 2.50 12.19
CA ASN A 82 -11.20 2.61 11.21
C ASN A 82 -11.60 1.26 10.62
N LYS A 83 -10.70 0.27 10.60
CA LYS A 83 -10.98 -1.06 10.02
C LYS A 83 -10.96 -2.20 11.03
N GLY A 84 -10.52 -1.96 12.26
CA GLY A 84 -10.36 -3.02 13.25
C GLY A 84 -9.24 -4.01 12.92
N SER A 85 -8.36 -3.68 11.95
CA SER A 85 -7.23 -4.53 11.59
C SER A 85 -6.21 -4.59 12.73
N ASN A 86 -5.68 -5.77 12.99
CA ASN A 86 -4.56 -5.94 13.90
C ASN A 86 -3.26 -5.43 13.24
N LYS A 87 -2.37 -4.79 14.02
CA LYS A 87 -1.15 -4.18 13.47
C LYS A 87 -0.14 -5.22 12.98
N ALA A 88 -0.10 -6.39 13.60
CA ALA A 88 0.81 -7.48 13.22
C ALA A 88 0.53 -8.00 11.79
N ASP A 89 -0.74 -7.97 11.39
CA ASP A 89 -1.21 -8.52 10.12
C ASP A 89 -1.18 -7.49 8.97
N LEU A 90 -0.63 -6.29 9.22
CA LEU A 90 -0.53 -5.23 8.21
C LEU A 90 0.73 -5.38 7.37
N MET A 91 0.57 -5.27 6.06
CA MET A 91 1.66 -5.25 5.10
C MET A 91 1.58 -4.02 4.19
N ILE A 92 2.75 -3.50 3.80
CA ILE A 92 2.85 -2.40 2.84
C ILE A 92 2.61 -2.94 1.43
N TYR A 93 1.39 -2.77 0.94
CA TYR A 93 0.99 -3.21 -0.40
C TYR A 93 1.53 -2.30 -1.51
N ARG A 94 1.42 -0.98 -1.32
CA ARG A 94 1.87 0.01 -2.31
C ARG A 94 2.48 1.20 -1.59
N ALA A 95 3.65 1.62 -2.05
CA ALA A 95 4.34 2.79 -1.53
C ALA A 95 4.97 3.58 -2.67
N GLU A 96 4.57 4.84 -2.80
CA GLU A 96 4.90 5.72 -3.91
C GLU A 96 5.37 7.09 -3.44
N VAL A 97 6.29 7.68 -4.19
CA VAL A 97 6.80 9.01 -3.94
C VAL A 97 6.69 9.85 -5.20
N ASN A 98 5.84 10.87 -5.10
CA ASN A 98 5.61 11.85 -6.14
C ASN A 98 6.37 13.13 -5.84
N LYS A 99 6.82 13.80 -6.91
CA LYS A 99 7.46 15.10 -6.79
C LYS A 99 6.41 16.14 -6.41
N GLY A 100 6.72 16.97 -5.42
CA GLY A 100 5.88 18.09 -5.01
C GLY A 100 6.36 19.41 -5.60
N THR A 101 5.78 20.49 -5.08
CA THR A 101 6.15 21.86 -5.46
C THR A 101 7.62 22.13 -5.15
N THR A 102 8.33 22.70 -6.12
CA THR A 102 9.75 23.04 -5.98
C THR A 102 9.89 24.55 -5.86
N MET A 103 10.30 25.02 -4.68
CA MET A 103 10.61 26.44 -4.49
C MET A 103 11.96 26.77 -5.13
N LYS A 104 12.05 27.93 -5.79
CA LYS A 104 13.29 28.41 -6.42
C LYS A 104 13.78 29.64 -5.65
N LYS A 105 15.09 29.70 -5.36
CA LYS A 105 15.75 30.86 -4.76
C LYS A 105 16.94 31.26 -5.62
N LEU A 106 17.09 32.56 -5.89
CA LEU A 106 18.25 33.06 -6.60
C LEU A 106 19.48 33.04 -5.68
N LYS A 107 20.61 32.55 -6.18
CA LYS A 107 21.91 32.59 -5.52
C LYS A 107 22.87 33.45 -6.35
N PRO A 108 23.41 34.54 -5.80
CA PRO A 108 24.43 35.33 -6.49
C PRO A 108 25.71 34.51 -6.67
N GLN A 109 26.42 34.76 -7.76
CA GLN A 109 27.68 34.12 -8.12
C GLN A 109 28.71 35.14 -8.62
N ALA A 110 29.97 34.68 -8.72
CA ALA A 110 31.07 35.50 -9.22
C ALA A 110 30.78 36.08 -10.62
N ARG A 111 31.36 37.26 -10.89
CA ARG A 111 31.25 37.99 -12.17
C ARG A 111 29.81 38.35 -12.58
N GLY A 112 28.98 38.78 -11.61
CA GLY A 112 27.61 39.22 -11.86
C GLY A 112 26.63 38.12 -12.30
N ARG A 113 27.04 36.84 -12.20
CA ARG A 113 26.18 35.70 -12.57
C ARG A 113 25.22 35.36 -11.43
N SER A 114 24.14 34.65 -11.76
CA SER A 114 23.22 34.11 -10.77
C SER A 114 22.71 32.73 -11.19
N TYR A 115 22.43 31.87 -10.21
CA TYR A 115 21.83 30.55 -10.42
C TYR A 115 20.66 30.32 -9.48
N LEU A 116 19.76 29.40 -9.86
CA LEU A 116 18.59 29.05 -9.05
C LEU A 116 18.88 27.82 -8.18
N ILE A 117 18.81 28.00 -6.86
CA ILE A 117 18.73 26.89 -5.91
C ILE A 117 17.29 26.38 -5.88
N LYS A 118 17.11 25.09 -6.19
CA LYS A 118 15.83 24.40 -6.09
C LYS A 118 15.70 23.75 -4.71
N ARG A 119 14.61 24.04 -4.00
CA ARG A 119 14.19 23.36 -2.77
C ARG A 119 12.99 22.48 -3.09
N PRO A 120 13.21 21.21 -3.49
CA PRO A 120 12.13 20.30 -3.82
C PRO A 120 11.39 19.84 -2.56
N THR A 121 10.10 19.60 -2.71
CA THR A 121 9.29 18.83 -1.77
C THR A 121 8.82 17.54 -2.44
N CYS A 122 8.26 16.62 -1.66
CA CYS A 122 7.63 15.42 -2.18
C CYS A 122 6.32 15.10 -1.45
N HIS A 123 5.50 14.31 -2.13
CA HIS A 123 4.30 13.69 -1.56
C HIS A 123 4.55 12.19 -1.50
N ILE A 124 4.25 11.57 -0.36
CA ILE A 124 4.42 10.13 -0.14
C ILE A 124 3.05 9.52 0.08
N THR A 125 2.73 8.49 -0.70
CA THR A 125 1.49 7.72 -0.59
C THR A 125 1.83 6.32 -0.17
N ILE A 126 1.25 5.86 0.93
CA ILE A 126 1.43 4.49 1.45
C ILE A 126 0.06 3.84 1.56
N VAL A 127 -0.05 2.60 1.13
CA VAL A 127 -1.24 1.77 1.22
C VAL A 127 -0.89 0.52 2.01
N LEU A 128 -1.55 0.35 3.15
CA LEU A 128 -1.48 -0.86 3.96
C LEU A 128 -2.65 -1.78 3.61
N LYS A 129 -2.38 -3.09 3.56
CA LYS A 129 -3.41 -4.11 3.43
C LYS A 129 -3.22 -5.17 4.52
N ASP A 130 -4.34 -5.76 4.92
CA ASP A 130 -4.37 -6.91 5.80
C ASP A 130 -3.89 -8.16 5.03
N THR A 131 -3.01 -8.96 5.62
CA THR A 131 -2.48 -10.18 5.00
C THR A 131 -3.29 -11.43 5.30
N TYR A 132 -4.33 -11.33 6.14
CA TYR A 132 -5.21 -12.43 6.57
C TYR A 132 -5.55 -13.41 5.42
N PHE A 133 -6.00 -12.87 4.29
CA PHE A 133 -6.45 -13.63 3.13
C PHE A 133 -5.34 -14.50 2.50
N LEU A 134 -4.10 -14.01 2.46
CA LEU A 134 -2.97 -14.73 1.86
C LEU A 134 -2.49 -15.87 2.76
N GLU A 135 -2.53 -15.67 4.08
CA GLU A 135 -2.17 -16.73 5.02
C GLU A 135 -3.18 -17.86 5.02
N GLU A 136 -4.47 -17.53 5.03
CA GLU A 136 -5.54 -18.52 4.97
C GLU A 136 -5.52 -19.30 3.65
N PHE A 137 -5.25 -18.60 2.54
CA PHE A 137 -5.05 -19.26 1.25
C PHE A 137 -3.86 -20.23 1.25
N ARG A 138 -2.72 -19.83 1.85
CA ARG A 138 -1.55 -20.70 1.98
C ARG A 138 -1.84 -21.95 2.80
N LYS A 139 -2.53 -21.82 3.94
CA LYS A 139 -2.91 -22.96 4.79
C LYS A 139 -3.85 -23.93 4.07
N ASN A 140 -4.80 -23.40 3.30
CA ASN A 140 -5.77 -24.20 2.56
C ASN A 140 -5.24 -24.72 1.22
N ILE A 141 -4.01 -24.34 0.80
CA ILE A 141 -3.49 -24.72 -0.52
C ILE A 141 -3.33 -26.24 -0.66
N ASP A 142 -3.10 -26.91 0.47
CA ASP A 142 -2.94 -28.35 0.55
C ASP A 142 -4.27 -29.12 0.54
N ALA A 143 -5.40 -28.45 0.72
CA ALA A 143 -6.71 -29.07 0.56
C ALA A 143 -7.13 -29.19 -0.92
N TYR A 144 -6.53 -28.41 -1.83
CA TYR A 144 -6.90 -28.43 -3.25
C TYR A 144 -6.38 -29.63 -4.03
N SER A 145 -7.14 -30.03 -5.05
CA SER A 145 -6.75 -31.05 -6.01
C SER A 145 -5.48 -30.65 -6.77
N LYS A 146 -4.65 -31.62 -7.17
CA LYS A 146 -3.41 -31.39 -7.94
C LYS A 146 -3.63 -30.53 -9.20
N LYS A 147 -4.83 -30.60 -9.80
CA LYS A 147 -5.21 -29.81 -10.99
C LYS A 147 -5.43 -28.34 -10.66
N GLU A 148 -6.11 -28.06 -9.55
CA GLU A 148 -6.38 -26.71 -9.03
C GLU A 148 -5.10 -26.06 -8.54
N ARG A 149 -4.25 -26.78 -7.78
CA ARG A 149 -2.93 -26.27 -7.35
C ARG A 149 -2.07 -25.84 -8.54
N ARG A 150 -2.04 -26.63 -9.62
CA ARG A 150 -1.33 -26.27 -10.86
C ARG A 150 -1.89 -25.00 -11.52
N GLN A 151 -3.20 -24.82 -11.54
CA GLN A 151 -3.83 -23.60 -12.07
C GLN A 151 -3.51 -22.36 -11.20
N VAL A 152 -3.61 -22.50 -9.88
CA VAL A 152 -3.26 -21.45 -8.91
C VAL A 152 -1.79 -21.04 -9.05
N LEU A 153 -0.86 -22.01 -9.06
CA LEU A 153 0.58 -21.77 -9.19
C LEU A 153 0.92 -21.11 -10.53
N ALA A 154 0.22 -21.47 -11.61
CA ALA A 154 0.38 -20.83 -12.92
C ALA A 154 -0.12 -19.36 -12.91
N ALA A 155 -1.14 -19.04 -12.12
CA ALA A 155 -1.67 -17.69 -11.98
C ALA A 155 -0.87 -16.80 -11.01
N ALA A 156 -0.16 -17.39 -10.04
CA ALA A 156 0.64 -16.68 -9.03
C ALA A 156 1.77 -15.80 -9.62
N ASN A 157 2.21 -16.07 -10.85
CA ASN A 157 3.16 -15.22 -11.58
C ASN A 157 2.60 -13.84 -11.98
N SER A 158 1.29 -13.60 -11.77
CA SER A 158 0.62 -12.32 -11.97
C SER A 158 -0.36 -12.04 -10.83
N LEU A 159 -0.07 -11.02 -9.99
CA LEU A 159 -0.91 -10.65 -8.84
C LEU A 159 -2.39 -10.46 -9.21
N ARG A 160 -2.68 -9.86 -10.38
CA ARG A 160 -4.06 -9.64 -10.85
C ARG A 160 -4.77 -10.95 -11.22
N LYS A 161 -4.06 -11.87 -11.87
CA LYS A 161 -4.61 -13.18 -12.24
C LYS A 161 -4.81 -14.06 -11.00
N PHE A 162 -3.96 -13.90 -9.99
CA PHE A 162 -4.10 -14.60 -8.73
C PHE A 162 -5.37 -14.14 -7.99
N ASP A 163 -5.56 -12.84 -7.78
CA ASP A 163 -6.78 -12.30 -7.16
C ASP A 163 -8.06 -12.72 -7.91
N GLU A 164 -8.07 -12.68 -9.25
CA GLU A 164 -9.20 -13.15 -10.08
C GLU A 164 -9.48 -14.64 -9.90
N LEU A 165 -8.44 -15.48 -9.86
CA LEU A 165 -8.58 -16.92 -9.75
C LEU A 165 -9.09 -17.31 -8.37
N VAL A 166 -8.61 -16.65 -7.30
CA VAL A 166 -9.07 -16.90 -5.94
C VAL A 166 -10.53 -16.46 -5.76
N VAL A 167 -10.92 -15.31 -6.30
CA VAL A 167 -12.33 -14.88 -6.34
C VAL A 167 -13.20 -15.88 -7.11
N ARG A 168 -12.70 -16.46 -8.20
CA ARG A 168 -13.42 -17.46 -9.00
C ARG A 168 -13.61 -18.79 -8.26
N LEU A 169 -12.60 -19.23 -7.51
CA LEU A 169 -12.67 -20.42 -6.65
C LEU A 169 -13.64 -20.21 -5.47
N LEU A 170 -13.68 -19.01 -4.89
CA LEU A 170 -14.65 -18.61 -3.86
C LEU A 170 -16.09 -18.64 -4.38
N ILE A 171 -16.34 -18.03 -5.54
CA ILE A 171 -17.68 -18.00 -6.15
C ILE A 171 -18.17 -19.42 -6.50
N LYS A 172 -17.26 -20.32 -6.91
CA LYS A 172 -17.59 -21.73 -7.15
C LYS A 172 -17.82 -22.54 -5.89
N GLY A 173 -17.51 -22.01 -4.70
CA GLY A 173 -17.59 -22.73 -3.43
C GLY A 173 -16.49 -23.78 -3.23
N GLU A 174 -15.49 -23.82 -4.11
CA GLU A 174 -14.29 -24.66 -3.98
C GLU A 174 -13.37 -24.14 -2.86
N MET A 175 -13.48 -22.85 -2.55
CA MET A 175 -12.86 -22.16 -1.42
C MET A 175 -13.91 -21.74 -0.39
N LYS A 176 -13.68 -22.00 0.90
CA LYS A 176 -14.38 -21.33 2.01
C LYS A 176 -13.38 -20.48 2.78
N LEU A 177 -13.68 -19.18 2.94
CA LEU A 177 -13.06 -18.34 3.96
C LEU A 177 -13.87 -18.59 5.24
N TYR A 178 -13.22 -19.05 6.31
CA TYR A 178 -13.88 -19.33 7.58
C TYR A 178 -13.85 -18.12 8.51
#